data_AF-A0A149ZIF9-F1
#
_entry.id   AF-A0A149ZIF9-F1
#
_cell.length_a   1.000
_cell.length_b   1.000
_cell.length_c   1.000
_cell.angle_alpha   90.00
_cell.angle_beta   90.00
_cell.angle_gamma   90.00
#
_symmetry.space_group_name_H-M   'P 1'
#
loop_
_entity.id
_entity.type
_entity.pdbx_description
1 polymer ?
#
loop_
_entity_poly.entity_id
_entity_poly.type
_entity_poly.pdbx_seq_one_letter_code
_entity_poly.pdbx_strand_id
1 'polypeptide(L)' 'MRVGAVATDTRTTQGPNRFTERVSSMQCLRDGQDMVVAVGDVELRAHADAHFDARSGDDVTVVLDPAWTVALWS' A
#
# COMPACT_ATOMS: atom_id res chain seq x y z
N MET A 1 -35.38 12.64 -0.13
CA MET A 1 -34.28 12.71 0.84
C MET A 1 -33.25 11.66 0.43
N ARG A 2 -32.15 12.05 -0.21
CA ARG A 2 -31.13 11.10 -0.69
C ARG A 2 -30.21 10.77 0.49
N VAL A 3 -30.25 9.54 0.96
CA VAL A 3 -29.25 9.01 1.88
C VAL A 3 -28.01 8.72 1.04
N GLY A 4 -26.97 9.53 1.20
CA GLY A 4 -25.66 9.28 0.61
C GLY A 4 -25.13 7.96 1.17
N ALA A 5 -24.79 7.04 0.28
CA ALA A 5 -24.14 5.80 0.66
C ALA A 5 -22.84 6.14 1.38
N VAL A 6 -22.74 5.79 2.66
CA VAL A 6 -21.46 5.68 3.35
C VAL A 6 -20.82 4.42 2.79
N ALA A 7 -19.91 4.60 1.82
CA ALA A 7 -19.01 3.54 1.41
C ALA A 7 -18.23 3.13 2.67
N THR A 8 -18.64 2.03 3.29
CA THR A 8 -17.88 1.45 4.39
C THR A 8 -16.70 0.79 3.71
N ASP A 9 -15.59 1.50 3.67
CA ASP A 9 -14.35 1.02 3.09
C ASP A 9 -13.84 -0.14 3.97
N THR A 10 -14.22 -1.37 3.62
CA THR A 10 -13.88 -2.58 4.35
C THR A 10 -12.44 -3.02 4.11
N ARG A 11 -11.50 -2.08 4.01
CA ARG A 11 -10.07 -2.40 3.99
C ARG A 11 -9.71 -3.09 5.29
N THR A 12 -9.39 -4.37 5.17
CA THR A 12 -9.01 -5.22 6.29
C THR A 12 -7.64 -4.79 6.79
N THR A 13 -7.59 -3.83 7.71
CA THR A 13 -6.36 -3.47 8.39
C THR A 13 -6.06 -4.54 9.43
N GLN A 14 -4.96 -5.28 9.24
CA GLN A 14 -4.55 -6.36 10.15
C GLN A 14 -3.74 -5.85 11.36
N GLY A 15 -3.92 -4.58 11.72
CA GLY A 15 -3.15 -3.87 12.73
C GLY A 15 -2.91 -2.41 12.34
N PRO A 16 -2.37 -1.56 13.24
CA PRO A 16 -2.25 -0.12 13.01
C PRO A 16 -1.25 0.26 11.91
N ASN A 17 -0.38 -0.66 11.50
CA ASN A 17 0.66 -0.45 10.50
C ASN A 17 0.63 -1.46 9.35
N ARG A 18 -0.48 -2.18 9.17
CA ARG A 18 -0.63 -3.22 8.15
C ARG A 18 -1.86 -2.98 7.29
N PHE A 19 -1.65 -2.90 5.98
CA PHE A 19 -2.67 -2.55 5.01
C PHE A 19 -2.63 -3.55 3.87
N THR A 20 -3.77 -4.16 3.54
CA THR A 20 -3.89 -4.96 2.32
C THR A 20 -4.44 -4.08 1.22
N GLU A 21 -3.65 -3.87 0.17
CA GLU A 21 -3.99 -2.96 -0.91
C GLU A 21 -3.50 -3.49 -2.26
N ARG A 22 -4.07 -2.95 -3.33
CA ARG A 22 -3.71 -3.33 -4.69
C ARG A 22 -2.51 -2.57 -5.20
N VAL A 23 -1.58 -3.29 -5.85
CA VAL A 23 -0.44 -2.69 -6.54
C VAL A 23 -0.94 -1.94 -7.77
N SER A 24 -0.72 -0.63 -7.82
CA SER A 24 -1.13 0.21 -8.95
C SER A 24 -0.11 0.17 -10.07
N SER A 25 1.18 0.21 -9.73
CA SER A 25 2.27 0.14 -10.68
C SER A 25 3.53 -0.39 -10.03
N MET A 26 4.45 -0.87 -10.86
CA MET A 26 5.67 -1.52 -10.43
C MET A 26 6.79 -1.28 -11.43
N GLN A 27 7.99 -1.05 -10.92
CA GLN A 27 9.20 -0.87 -11.70
C GLN A 27 10.29 -1.82 -11.19
N CYS A 28 10.76 -2.72 -12.06
CA CYS A 28 11.90 -3.57 -11.75
C CYS A 28 13.20 -2.76 -11.88
N LEU A 29 13.98 -2.74 -10.80
CA LEU A 29 15.32 -2.18 -10.75
C LEU A 29 16.34 -3.32 -10.86
N ARG A 30 17.63 -2.98 -10.98
CA ARG A 30 18.71 -3.98 -11.09
C ARG A 30 18.77 -4.89 -9.86
N ASP A 31 18.55 -4.32 -8.68
CA ASP A 31 18.79 -4.99 -7.39
C ASP A 31 17.51 -5.08 -6.52
N GLY A 32 16.35 -4.74 -7.09
CA GLY A 32 15.09 -4.67 -6.34
C GLY A 32 13.91 -4.27 -7.21
N GLN A 33 12.79 -3.96 -6.57
CA GLN A 33 11.57 -3.55 -7.24
C GLN A 33 10.96 -2.37 -6.49
N ASP A 34 10.62 -1.30 -7.20
CA ASP A 34 9.83 -0.21 -6.65
C ASP A 34 8.36 -0.44 -6.97
N MET A 35 7.51 -0.33 -5.96
CA MET A 35 6.08 -0.58 -6.06
C MET A 35 5.30 0.64 -5.59
N VAL A 36 4.24 0.96 -6.31
CA VAL A 36 3.26 1.97 -5.88
C VAL A 36 1.98 1.25 -5.46
N VAL A 37 1.52 1.59 -4.26
CA VAL A 37 0.31 1.05 -3.66
C VAL A 37 -0.54 2.21 -3.15
N ALA A 38 -1.83 2.22 -3.48
CA ALA A 38 -2.75 3.24 -3.00
C ALA A 38 -3.43 2.78 -1.70
N VAL A 39 -3.22 3.49 -0.60
CA VAL A 39 -3.95 3.33 0.66
C VAL A 39 -4.93 4.49 0.78
N GLY A 40 -6.18 4.27 0.38
CA GLY A 40 -7.15 5.36 0.27
C GLY A 40 -6.73 6.36 -0.80
N ASP A 41 -6.68 7.64 -0.41
CA ASP A 41 -6.26 8.73 -1.29
C ASP A 41 -4.74 8.98 -1.24
N VAL A 42 -3.99 8.14 -0.53
CA VAL A 42 -2.53 8.27 -0.37
C VAL A 42 -1.81 7.22 -1.20
N GLU A 43 -0.89 7.66 -2.04
CA GLU A 43 0.04 6.77 -2.71
C GLU A 43 1.28 6.53 -1.84
N LEU A 44 1.56 5.25 -1.57
CA LEU A 44 2.78 4.81 -0.90
C LEU A 44 3.73 4.20 -1.92
N ARG A 45 5.01 4.57 -1.83
CA ARG A 45 6.09 3.91 -2.53
C ARG A 45 6.80 2.95 -1.59
N ALA A 46 6.84 1.68 -1.97
CA ALA A 46 7.54 0.64 -1.23
C ALA A 46 8.68 0.08 -2.08
N HIS A 47 9.81 -0.19 -1.44
CA HIS A 47 10.92 -0.92 -2.05
C HIS A 47 10.81 -2.38 -1.62
N ALA A 48 10.74 -3.28 -2.60
CA ALA A 48 10.65 -4.71 -2.41
C ALA A 48 11.93 -5.40 -2.92
N ASP A 49 12.26 -6.54 -2.32
CA ASP A 49 13.38 -7.37 -2.75
C ASP A 49 13.19 -7.85 -4.20
N ALA A 50 14.30 -8.08 -4.91
CA ALA A 50 14.27 -8.50 -6.32
C ALA A 50 13.49 -9.81 -6.58
N HIS A 51 13.30 -10.64 -5.55
CA HIS A 51 12.57 -11.91 -5.62
C HIS A 51 11.12 -11.81 -5.15
N PHE A 52 10.62 -10.62 -4.86
CA PHE A 52 9.23 -10.42 -4.50
C PHE A 52 8.34 -10.69 -5.74
N ASP A 53 7.48 -11.70 -5.63
CA ASP A 53 6.61 -12.13 -6.73
C ASP A 53 5.23 -11.50 -6.59
N ALA A 54 5.18 -10.20 -6.91
CA ALA A 54 3.94 -9.44 -7.03
C ALA A 54 3.92 -8.73 -8.37
N ARG A 55 2.72 -8.46 -8.89
CA ARG A 55 2.50 -7.75 -10.15
C ARG A 55 1.49 -6.64 -9.96
N SER A 56 1.47 -5.70 -10.91
CA SER A 56 0.39 -4.71 -10.98
C SER A 56 -0.96 -5.41 -11.04
N GLY A 57 -1.88 -5.01 -10.17
CA GLY A 57 -3.20 -5.63 -10.02
C GLY A 57 -3.30 -6.66 -8.91
N ASP A 58 -2.19 -7.15 -8.37
CA ASP A 58 -2.19 -8.08 -7.23
C ASP A 58 -2.49 -7.32 -5.93
N ASP A 59 -3.15 -8.01 -4.99
CA ASP A 59 -3.37 -7.49 -3.65
C ASP A 59 -2.18 -7.90 -2.76
N VAL A 60 -1.50 -6.91 -2.17
CA VAL A 60 -0.31 -7.09 -1.33
C VAL A 60 -0.55 -6.56 0.07
N THR A 61 0.13 -7.12 1.07
CA THR A 61 0.12 -6.56 2.42
C THR A 61 1.33 -5.66 2.60
N VAL A 62 1.08 -4.36 2.73
CA VAL A 62 2.08 -3.35 3.07
C VAL A 62 2.19 -3.26 4.59
N VAL A 63 3.42 -3.31 5.09
CA VAL A 63 3.73 -3.11 6.50
C VAL A 63 4.61 -1.87 6.64
N LEU A 64 4.14 -0.87 7.39
CA LEU A 64 4.97 0.28 7.75
C LEU A 64 5.87 -0.11 8.93
N ASP A 65 7.18 -0.15 8.69
CA ASP A 65 8.18 -0.34 9.74
C ASP A 65 8.42 0.99 10.46
N PRO A 66 8.05 1.13 11.75
CA PRO A 66 8.22 2.37 12.50
C PRO A 66 9.69 2.78 12.69
N ALA A 67 10.64 1.85 12.56
CA ALA A 67 12.06 2.17 12.67
C ALA A 67 12.58 2.89 11.40
N TRP A 68 11.86 2.80 10.27
CA TRP A 68 12.28 3.32 8.97
C TRP A 68 11.29 4.34 8.39
N THR A 69 10.06 4.38 8.90
CA THR A 69 9.01 5.29 8.44
C THR A 69 9.11 6.63 9.18
N VAL A 70 9.39 7.71 8.46
CA VAL A 70 9.32 9.07 9.01
C VAL A 70 7.85 9.48 9.09
N ALA A 71 7.33 9.64 10.31
CA ALA A 71 6.02 10.24 10.51
C ALA A 71 6.13 11.77 10.33
N LEU A 72 5.43 12.32 9.33
CA LEU A 72 5.27 13.76 9.13
C LEU A 72 3.86 14.16 9.56
N TRP A 73 3.74 15.20 10.37
CA TRP A 73 2.46 15.80 10.75
C TRP A 73 2.56 17.34 10.70
N SER A 74 1.43 18.02 10.51
CA SER A 74 1.29 19.49 10.71
C SER A 74 0.48 19.78 11.95
#